data_AF-A0A961MV03-F1
#
_entry.id   AF-A0A961MV03-F1
#
_cell.length_a   1.000
_cell.length_b   1.000
_cell.length_c   1.000
_cell.angle_alpha   90.00
_cell.angle_beta   90.00
_cell.angle_gamma   90.00
#
_symmetry.space_group_name_H-M   'P 1'
#
loop_
_entity.id
_entity.type
_entity.pdbx_description
1 polymer ?
#
loop_
_entity_poly.entity_id
_entity_poly.type
_entity_poly.pdbx_seq_one_letter_code
_entity_poly.pdbx_strand_id
1 'polypeptide(L)'
;MESRWNSILSRIVPQDAADIDDIVGPFDRCRTGAGEEIFPEIPSVLMPHCAMKRRDAVCIGLRAGEELTDAADRAIRLAAFAIERDAEVVVFAHSDTSGLERFGFRVERIAGATEAARRTCEDQLRRFWNIDLVL
;
A
#
# COMPACT_ATOMS: atom_id res chain seq x y z
N MET A 1 -24.59 -10.20 19.41
CA MET A 1 -23.56 -9.45 18.64
C MET A 1 -23.20 -10.15 17.32
N GLU A 2 -23.26 -11.48 17.26
CA GLU A 2 -23.04 -12.28 16.04
C GLU A 2 -24.03 -12.01 14.89
N SER A 3 -25.30 -11.70 15.18
CA SER A 3 -26.32 -11.53 14.12
C SER A 3 -26.08 -10.33 13.20
N ARG A 4 -25.46 -9.26 13.70
CA ARG A 4 -25.16 -8.06 12.91
C ARG A 4 -24.06 -8.34 11.88
N TRP A 5 -23.03 -9.08 12.27
CA TRP A 5 -21.92 -9.43 11.38
C TRP A 5 -22.39 -10.37 10.27
N ASN A 6 -23.17 -11.40 10.60
CA ASN A 6 -23.73 -12.30 9.57
C ASN A 6 -24.65 -11.55 8.59
N SER A 7 -25.46 -10.60 9.07
CA SER A 7 -26.29 -9.76 8.19
C SER A 7 -25.49 -8.82 7.30
N ILE A 8 -24.28 -8.42 7.69
CA ILE A 8 -23.40 -7.58 6.86
C ILE A 8 -22.71 -8.46 5.82
N LEU A 9 -22.13 -9.58 6.25
CA LEU A 9 -21.44 -10.52 5.38
C LEU A 9 -22.37 -11.13 4.33
N SER A 10 -23.63 -11.41 4.66
CA SER A 10 -24.61 -11.95 3.72
C SER A 10 -25.05 -10.98 2.62
N ARG A 11 -24.70 -9.69 2.74
CA ARG A 11 -24.98 -8.65 1.72
C ARG A 11 -23.82 -8.47 0.75
N ILE A 12 -22.69 -9.13 0.98
CA ILE A 12 -21.57 -9.14 0.05
C ILE A 12 -21.99 -10.02 -1.13
N VAL A 13 -22.43 -9.37 -2.20
CA VAL A 13 -22.73 -10.03 -3.47
C VAL A 13 -21.52 -9.92 -4.40
N PRO A 14 -21.32 -10.85 -5.34
CA PRO A 14 -20.24 -10.76 -6.34
C PRO A 14 -20.35 -9.57 -7.29
N GLN A 15 -21.44 -8.81 -7.21
CA GLN A 15 -21.64 -7.61 -8.00
C GLN A 15 -20.77 -6.52 -7.37
N ASP A 16 -19.87 -5.95 -8.17
CA ASP A 16 -19.07 -4.81 -7.75
C ASP A 16 -19.97 -3.70 -7.21
N ALA A 17 -19.48 -3.00 -6.19
CA ALA A 17 -20.10 -1.75 -5.78
C ALA A 17 -20.24 -0.87 -7.02
N ALA A 18 -21.38 -0.17 -7.14
CA ALA A 18 -21.57 0.75 -8.25
C ALA A 18 -20.36 1.69 -8.33
N ASP A 19 -19.78 1.82 -9.52
CA ASP A 19 -18.70 2.76 -9.77
C ASP A 19 -19.22 4.18 -9.47
N ILE A 20 -18.59 4.81 -8.49
CA ILE A 20 -18.92 6.17 -8.08
C ILE A 20 -17.81 7.15 -8.46
N ASP A 21 -16.79 6.72 -9.21
CA ASP A 21 -15.61 7.53 -9.51
C ASP A 21 -16.00 8.84 -10.23
N ASP A 22 -17.02 8.82 -11.08
CA ASP A 22 -17.59 10.03 -11.70
C ASP A 22 -18.19 11.02 -10.69
N ILE A 23 -18.75 10.50 -9.59
CA ILE A 23 -19.38 11.31 -8.52
C ILE A 23 -18.32 11.86 -7.57
N VAL A 24 -17.31 11.05 -7.22
CA VAL A 24 -16.24 11.47 -6.30
C VAL A 24 -15.11 12.20 -7.00
N GLY A 25 -14.94 12.07 -8.31
CA GLY A 25 -13.84 12.67 -9.08
C GLY A 25 -13.62 14.16 -8.81
N PRO A 26 -14.66 15.02 -8.76
CA PRO A 26 -14.50 16.43 -8.41
C PRO A 26 -14.02 16.70 -6.97
N PHE A 27 -14.14 15.70 -6.09
CA PHE A 27 -13.75 15.74 -4.68
C PHE A 27 -12.52 14.87 -4.38
N ASP A 28 -12.04 14.10 -5.36
CA ASP A 28 -10.89 13.25 -5.20
C ASP A 28 -9.65 14.14 -5.02
N ARG A 29 -9.06 14.03 -3.83
CA ARG A 29 -7.86 14.76 -3.45
C ARG A 29 -6.59 14.00 -3.80
N CYS A 30 -6.66 12.90 -4.55
CA CYS A 30 -5.51 12.27 -5.16
C CYS A 30 -4.70 13.35 -5.89
N ARG A 31 -3.65 13.82 -5.22
CA ARG A 31 -2.85 14.96 -5.65
C ARG A 31 -2.15 14.56 -6.94
N THR A 32 -2.46 15.27 -8.01
CA THR A 32 -1.69 15.21 -9.24
C THR A 32 -0.31 15.82 -8.98
N GLY A 33 0.69 14.96 -8.77
CA GLY A 33 2.08 15.38 -8.54
C GLY A 33 2.82 14.49 -7.54
N ALA A 34 4.14 14.35 -7.73
CA ALA A 34 5.00 13.64 -6.79
C ALA A 34 4.87 14.21 -5.37
N GLY A 35 4.68 13.34 -4.38
CA GLY A 35 4.79 13.75 -2.97
C GLY A 35 6.17 14.32 -2.69
N GLU A 36 6.25 15.33 -1.83
CA GLU A 36 7.52 15.91 -1.40
C GLU A 36 8.12 15.07 -0.26
N GLU A 37 9.45 14.90 -0.29
CA GLU A 37 10.19 14.27 0.81
C GLU A 37 10.03 15.14 2.07
N ILE A 38 9.33 14.63 3.08
CA ILE A 38 8.97 15.41 4.29
C ILE A 38 10.19 15.56 5.22
N PHE A 39 11.20 14.69 5.08
CA PHE A 39 12.37 14.63 5.97
C PHE A 39 13.71 14.46 5.20
N PRO A 40 14.06 15.37 4.27
CA PRO A 40 15.27 15.22 3.45
C PRO A 40 16.57 15.32 4.26
N GLU A 41 16.52 15.91 5.45
CA GLU A 41 17.69 16.22 6.27
C GLU A 41 17.92 15.27 7.45
N ILE A 42 16.99 14.34 7.74
CA ILE A 42 17.17 13.43 8.88
C ILE A 42 18.21 12.37 8.50
N PRO A 43 19.37 12.30 9.18
CA PRO A 43 20.31 11.22 8.97
C PRO A 43 19.57 9.91 9.18
N SER A 44 19.70 9.00 8.21
CA SER A 44 18.95 7.74 8.09
C SER A 44 18.99 6.80 9.32
N VAL A 45 19.74 7.16 10.35
CA VAL A 45 19.92 6.49 11.65
C VAL A 45 18.85 6.92 12.67
N LEU A 46 18.12 8.03 12.46
CA LEU A 46 17.17 8.60 13.42
C LEU A 46 15.68 8.40 13.04
N MET A 47 15.39 7.54 12.07
CA MET A 47 14.01 7.27 11.68
C MET A 47 13.26 6.53 12.81
N PRO A 48 12.14 7.07 13.32
CA PRO A 48 11.33 6.35 14.29
C PRO A 48 10.74 5.10 13.62
N HIS A 49 10.96 3.93 14.21
CA HIS A 49 10.27 2.72 13.80
C HIS A 49 8.77 2.89 14.08
N CYS A 50 7.93 2.78 13.04
CA CYS A 50 6.50 2.72 13.26
C CYS A 50 6.19 1.38 13.91
N ALA A 51 5.63 1.39 15.11
CA ALA A 51 5.11 0.16 15.70
C ALA A 51 3.99 -0.35 14.79
N MET A 52 4.22 -1.50 14.15
CA MET A 52 3.20 -2.16 13.37
C MET A 52 2.02 -2.58 14.26
N LYS A 53 0.85 -2.76 13.64
CA LYS A 53 -0.34 -3.26 14.35
C LYS A 53 -0.08 -4.62 15.00
N ARG A 54 0.81 -5.42 14.41
CA ARG A 54 1.28 -6.71 14.93
C ARG A 54 2.77 -6.61 15.25
N ARG A 55 3.14 -6.91 16.51
CA ARG A 55 4.54 -6.81 16.98
C ARG A 55 5.46 -7.88 16.39
N ASP A 56 4.89 -8.93 15.83
CA ASP A 56 5.53 -10.13 15.30
C ASP A 56 5.44 -10.25 13.78
N ALA A 57 4.78 -9.30 13.10
CA ALA A 57 4.60 -9.37 11.66
C ALA A 57 5.94 -9.15 10.94
N VAL A 58 6.24 -10.03 9.98
CA VAL A 58 7.35 -9.87 9.05
C VAL A 58 6.87 -9.04 7.87
N CYS A 59 7.52 -7.91 7.59
CA CYS A 59 7.18 -7.08 6.44
C CYS A 59 7.89 -7.53 5.17
N ILE A 60 7.17 -7.52 4.07
CA ILE A 60 7.73 -7.73 2.73
C ILE A 60 7.34 -6.55 1.84
N GLY A 61 8.34 -5.96 1.19
CA GLY A 61 8.16 -4.92 0.20
C GLY A 61 7.87 -5.51 -1.17
N LEU A 62 6.96 -4.90 -1.93
CA LEU A 62 6.65 -5.30 -3.31
C LEU A 62 6.62 -4.09 -4.23
N ARG A 63 7.45 -4.06 -5.26
CA ARG A 63 7.45 -2.94 -6.23
C ARG A 63 6.29 -3.05 -7.21
N ALA A 64 5.51 -2.00 -7.32
CA ALA A 64 4.52 -1.79 -8.37
C ALA A 64 5.01 -0.67 -9.30
N GLY A 65 5.35 -1.03 -10.54
CA GLY A 65 5.91 -0.10 -11.52
C GLY A 65 4.86 0.83 -12.14
N GLU A 66 3.75 0.26 -12.60
CA GLU A 66 2.61 0.97 -13.19
C GLU A 66 1.31 0.47 -12.54
N GLU A 67 0.21 1.18 -12.79
CA GLU A 67 -1.12 0.74 -12.36
C GLU A 67 -1.45 -0.65 -12.92
N LEU A 68 -1.94 -1.53 -12.06
CA LEU A 68 -2.18 -2.93 -12.42
C LEU A 68 -3.54 -3.08 -13.12
N THR A 69 -3.53 -3.47 -14.40
CA THR A 69 -4.76 -3.78 -15.16
C THR A 69 -5.62 -4.88 -14.52
N ASP A 70 -4.98 -5.84 -13.85
CA ASP A 70 -5.62 -6.96 -13.15
C ASP A 70 -5.45 -6.86 -11.62
N ALA A 71 -5.63 -5.67 -11.06
CA ALA A 71 -5.38 -5.41 -9.63
C ALA A 71 -6.15 -6.38 -8.70
N ALA A 72 -7.35 -6.84 -9.09
CA ALA A 72 -8.15 -7.77 -8.29
C ALA A 72 -7.51 -9.17 -8.19
N ASP A 73 -7.10 -9.77 -9.32
CA ASP A 73 -6.44 -11.08 -9.31
C ASP A 73 -5.11 -11.02 -8.54
N ARG A 74 -4.35 -9.93 -8.74
CA ARG A 74 -3.10 -9.71 -8.00
C ARG A 74 -3.33 -9.52 -6.51
N ALA A 75 -4.36 -8.76 -6.12
CA ALA A 75 -4.73 -8.60 -4.72
C ALA A 75 -5.07 -9.94 -4.06
N ILE A 76 -5.80 -10.82 -4.74
CA ILE A 76 -6.11 -12.17 -4.23
C ILE A 76 -4.83 -12.97 -4.00
N ARG A 77 -3.92 -13.00 -4.99
CA ARG A 77 -2.65 -13.73 -4.88
C ARG A 77 -1.75 -13.16 -3.78
N LEU A 78 -1.68 -11.84 -3.66
CA LEU A 78 -0.91 -11.18 -2.62
C LEU A 78 -1.50 -11.44 -1.23
N ALA A 79 -2.83 -11.47 -1.09
CA ALA A 79 -3.49 -11.79 0.16
C ALA A 79 -3.24 -13.25 0.55
N ALA A 80 -3.33 -14.17 -0.41
CA ALA A 80 -2.98 -15.58 -0.20
C ALA A 80 -1.52 -15.72 0.26
N PHE A 81 -0.58 -15.05 -0.40
CA PHE A 81 0.83 -15.04 -0.02
C PHE A 81 1.05 -14.48 1.41
N ALA A 82 0.43 -13.34 1.72
CA ALA A 82 0.52 -12.71 3.04
C ALA A 82 0.03 -13.65 4.15
N ILE A 83 -1.09 -14.35 3.90
CA ILE A 83 -1.65 -15.34 4.83
C ILE A 83 -0.74 -16.56 4.96
N GLU A 84 -0.30 -17.14 3.84
CA GLU A 84 0.55 -18.34 3.83
C GLU A 84 1.89 -18.14 4.53
N ARG A 85 2.45 -16.92 4.44
CA ARG A 85 3.76 -16.58 5.01
C ARG A 85 3.68 -15.86 6.35
N ASP A 86 2.47 -15.63 6.86
CA ASP A 86 2.20 -14.78 8.04
C ASP A 86 2.98 -13.45 7.98
N ALA A 87 2.91 -12.81 6.80
CA ALA A 87 3.66 -11.60 6.47
C ALA A 87 2.73 -10.43 6.19
N GLU A 88 3.19 -9.22 6.49
CA GLU A 88 2.51 -7.98 6.12
C GLU A 88 3.13 -7.43 4.82
N VAL A 89 2.29 -7.24 3.81
CA VAL A 89 2.73 -6.74 2.49
C VAL A 89 2.63 -5.22 2.46
N VAL A 90 3.75 -4.57 2.14
CA VAL A 90 3.82 -3.14 1.85
C VAL A 90 4.19 -2.96 0.39
N VAL A 91 3.32 -2.34 -0.38
CA VAL A 91 3.54 -2.10 -1.81
C VAL A 91 4.28 -0.78 -1.98
N PHE A 92 5.35 -0.77 -2.77
CA PHE A 92 6.09 0.42 -3.17
C PHE A 92 5.68 0.81 -4.59
N ALA A 93 4.90 1.88 -4.72
CA ALA A 93 4.36 2.33 -5.99
C ALA A 93 5.16 3.51 -6.56
N HIS A 94 5.49 3.46 -7.86
CA HIS A 94 6.06 4.61 -8.58
C HIS A 94 4.99 5.51 -9.21
N SER A 95 3.77 5.00 -9.36
CA SER A 95 2.58 5.73 -9.83
C SER A 95 1.87 6.47 -8.69
N ASP A 96 0.91 7.33 -9.03
CA ASP A 96 0.04 7.99 -8.04
C ASP A 96 -0.85 6.98 -7.30
N THR A 97 -1.30 5.94 -8.00
CA THR A 97 -2.13 4.84 -7.48
C THR A 97 -1.63 3.50 -8.02
N SER A 98 -1.73 2.43 -7.22
CA SER A 98 -1.42 1.06 -7.66
C SER A 98 -2.66 0.25 -8.04
N GLY A 99 -3.83 0.68 -7.56
CA GLY A 99 -5.09 -0.06 -7.65
C GLY A 99 -5.24 -1.15 -6.57
N LEU A 100 -4.22 -1.35 -5.72
CA LEU A 100 -4.24 -2.31 -4.61
C LEU A 100 -4.80 -1.72 -3.31
N GLU A 101 -4.83 -0.38 -3.20
CA GLU A 101 -5.34 0.37 -2.05
C GLU A 101 -6.80 0.00 -1.77
N ARG A 102 -7.62 -0.14 -2.82
CA ARG A 102 -9.04 -0.52 -2.72
C ARG A 102 -9.26 -1.91 -2.15
N PHE A 103 -8.25 -2.78 -2.18
CA PHE A 103 -8.29 -4.13 -1.59
C PHE A 103 -7.69 -4.17 -0.18
N GLY A 104 -7.40 -3.01 0.40
CA GLY A 104 -6.90 -2.88 1.78
C GLY A 104 -5.40 -3.09 1.93
N PHE A 105 -4.64 -3.17 0.83
CA PHE A 105 -3.18 -3.20 0.90
C PHE A 105 -2.64 -1.84 1.32
N ARG A 106 -1.54 -1.88 2.08
CA ARG A 106 -0.76 -0.70 2.37
C ARG A 106 0.14 -0.40 1.18
N VAL A 107 -0.01 0.80 0.62
CA VAL A 107 0.76 1.27 -0.52
C VAL A 107 1.50 2.53 -0.12
N GLU A 108 2.81 2.50 -0.27
CA GLU A 108 3.71 3.61 -0.05
C GLU A 108 4.24 4.09 -1.39
N ARG A 109 4.14 5.38 -1.62
CA ARG A 109 4.60 5.98 -2.86
C ARG A 109 6.10 6.28 -2.79
N ILE A 110 6.84 5.85 -3.80
CA ILE A 110 8.25 6.24 -3.97
C ILE A 110 8.31 7.65 -4.56
N ALA A 111 8.74 8.61 -3.74
CA ALA A 111 8.97 9.99 -4.15
C ALA A 111 10.36 10.16 -4.78
N GLY A 112 10.52 11.19 -5.62
CA GLY A 112 11.83 11.59 -6.18
C GLY A 112 11.82 11.81 -7.68
N ALA A 113 12.43 12.93 -8.10
CA ALA A 113 12.59 13.29 -9.51
C ALA A 113 13.75 12.55 -10.21
N THR A 114 14.71 12.03 -9.44
CA THR A 114 15.87 11.28 -9.94
C THR A 114 15.86 9.86 -9.39
N GLU A 115 16.51 8.93 -10.10
CA GLU A 115 16.68 7.55 -9.64
C GLU A 115 17.38 7.47 -8.27
N ALA A 116 18.37 8.34 -8.03
CA ALA A 116 19.06 8.41 -6.76
C ALA A 116 18.11 8.83 -5.62
N ALA A 117 17.25 9.83 -5.84
CA ALA A 117 16.26 10.26 -4.86
C ALA A 117 15.22 9.17 -4.58
N ARG A 118 14.78 8.45 -5.62
CA ARG A 118 13.84 7.32 -5.49
C ARG A 118 14.42 6.19 -4.63
N ARG A 119 15.68 5.84 -4.85
CA ARG A 119 16.38 4.84 -4.01
C ARG A 119 16.49 5.28 -2.56
N THR A 120 16.83 6.54 -2.31
CA THR A 120 16.87 7.09 -0.94
C THR A 120 15.51 6.99 -0.26
N CYS A 121 14.43 7.35 -0.97
CA CYS A 121 13.07 7.22 -0.46
C CYS A 121 12.71 5.75 -0.17
N GLU A 122 13.02 4.83 -1.08
CA GLU A 122 12.79 3.40 -0.86
C GLU A 122 13.56 2.88 0.38
N ASP A 123 14.83 3.27 0.54
CA ASP A 123 15.64 2.88 1.70
C ASP A 123 15.08 3.42 3.01
N GLN A 124 14.52 4.63 3.02
CA GLN A 124 13.82 5.19 4.18
C GLN A 124 12.57 4.37 4.51
N LEU A 125 11.76 4.04 3.51
CA LEU A 125 10.54 3.23 3.68
C LEU A 125 10.86 1.82 4.18
N ARG A 126 11.91 1.19 3.64
CA ARG A 126 12.38 -0.12 4.11
C ARG A 126 12.72 -0.09 5.59
N ARG A 127 13.44 0.93 6.06
CA ARG A 127 13.79 1.07 7.49
C ARG A 127 12.58 1.37 8.35
N PHE A 128 11.70 2.25 7.86
CA PHE A 128 10.48 2.63 8.57
C PHE A 128 9.57 1.43 8.83
N TRP A 129 9.42 0.56 7.82
CA TRP A 129 8.62 -0.66 7.88
C TRP A 129 9.38 -1.90 8.34
N ASN A 130 10.68 -1.79 8.63
CA ASN A 130 11.54 -2.94 8.95
C ASN A 130 11.50 -4.05 7.87
N ILE A 131 11.63 -3.65 6.59
CA ILE A 131 11.62 -4.53 5.41
C ILE A 131 13.05 -4.82 4.96
N ASP A 132 13.47 -6.07 5.14
CA ASP A 132 14.75 -6.55 4.62
C ASP A 132 14.63 -7.03 3.16
N LEU A 133 13.47 -7.57 2.77
CA LEU A 133 13.22 -8.14 1.45
C LEU A 133 12.23 -7.30 0.65
N VAL A 134 12.67 -6.84 -0.52
CA VAL A 134 11.80 -6.18 -1.52
C VAL A 134 11.84 -6.99 -2.81
N LEU A 135 10.65 -7.36 -3.29
CA LEU A 135 10.43 -8.12 -4.51
C LEU A 135 10.01 -7.21 -5.67
#